data_AF-A0AB38CG69-F1
#
_entry.id   AF-A0AB38CG69-F1
#
_cell.length_a   1.000
_cell.length_b   1.000
_cell.length_c   1.000
_cell.angle_alpha   90.00
_cell.angle_beta   90.00
_cell.angle_gamma   90.00
#
_symmetry.space_group_name_H-M   'P 1'
#
loop_
_entity.id
_entity.type
_entity.pdbx_description
1 polymer ?
#
loop_
_entity_poly.entity_id
_entity_poly.type
_entity_poly.pdbx_seq_one_letter_code
_entity_poly.pdbx_strand_id
1 'polypeptide(L)'
;MPPFFLPKSLLSIALAAMALPFAAHAETPAIDPLTQPIASPYAAQWNRPQQPARIHGDTYYVGVGGLSVVLIDTREGLILIDGALPQSVAAIKEHILELGFRLEDIKFILNTEAHFDHSGGIAALARDSGAQVVASPLGAQALRAGSVLAMDPQAGEIDPMPAVENVREIADGETLQLGDVTITARYTPGHTPGSTSWTWVSCEDAERTDCLNVVFGASLTPVAADDFHYLGDERHADLTPAFRRVMQDFAKLPCDVLISAHPDHSGGDRKLTQLLEGVTPNPFIDAQACSSYAAKNEAKLDARIAKEKAAATK
;
A
#
# COMPACT_ATOMS: atom_id res chain seq x y z
N MET A 1 15.16 -55.21 91.32
CA MET A 1 15.84 -55.73 90.11
C MET A 1 14.89 -55.57 88.92
N PRO A 2 15.43 -55.28 87.72
CA PRO A 2 14.81 -54.59 86.56
C PRO A 2 14.04 -55.62 85.66
N PRO A 3 13.59 -55.36 84.39
CA PRO A 3 13.94 -54.25 83.50
C PRO A 3 12.87 -53.62 82.58
N PHE A 4 13.26 -52.43 82.12
CA PHE A 4 12.81 -51.67 80.95
C PHE A 4 13.14 -52.39 79.63
N PHE A 5 12.25 -52.28 78.64
CA PHE A 5 12.49 -52.59 77.23
C PHE A 5 12.50 -51.30 76.39
N LEU A 6 13.54 -51.12 75.57
CA LEU A 6 13.66 -50.07 74.56
C LEU A 6 12.99 -50.49 73.22
N PRO A 7 12.36 -49.58 72.47
CA PRO A 7 11.89 -49.85 71.12
C PRO A 7 12.96 -49.55 70.05
N LYS A 8 12.91 -50.32 68.96
CA LYS A 8 13.78 -50.21 67.77
C LYS A 8 13.30 -49.08 66.86
N SER A 9 14.18 -48.14 66.54
CA SER A 9 13.97 -47.11 65.50
C SER A 9 14.13 -47.70 64.10
N LEU A 10 13.13 -47.46 63.23
CA LEU A 10 13.18 -47.71 61.79
C LEU A 10 13.70 -46.45 61.08
N LEU A 11 14.76 -46.61 60.30
CA LEU A 11 15.39 -45.55 59.49
C LEU A 11 14.75 -45.56 58.09
N SER A 12 13.97 -44.52 57.78
CA SER A 12 13.40 -44.31 56.44
C SER A 12 14.39 -43.55 55.56
N ILE A 13 14.84 -44.17 54.47
CA ILE A 13 15.68 -43.51 53.44
C ILE A 13 14.73 -42.89 52.41
N ALA A 14 14.73 -41.55 52.33
CA ALA A 14 14.00 -40.80 51.30
C ALA A 14 14.84 -40.73 50.01
N LEU A 15 14.31 -41.27 48.92
CA LEU A 15 14.91 -41.21 47.58
C LEU A 15 14.43 -39.92 46.89
N ALA A 16 15.29 -38.92 46.79
CA ALA A 16 14.98 -37.67 46.09
C ALA A 16 15.10 -37.87 44.57
N ALA A 17 13.97 -37.90 43.86
CA ALA A 17 13.94 -37.87 42.40
C ALA A 17 14.23 -36.44 41.92
N MET A 18 15.41 -36.22 41.34
CA MET A 18 15.73 -34.97 40.62
C MET A 18 14.92 -34.93 39.33
N ALA A 19 13.87 -34.12 39.30
CA ALA A 19 13.22 -33.72 38.06
C ALA A 19 14.13 -32.72 37.33
N LEU A 20 14.67 -33.12 36.18
CA LEU A 20 15.37 -32.21 35.27
C LEU A 20 14.32 -31.26 34.64
N PRO A 21 14.52 -29.94 34.67
CA PRO A 21 13.60 -29.02 34.01
C PRO A 21 13.77 -29.16 32.50
N PHE A 22 12.69 -29.52 31.79
CA PHE A 22 12.61 -29.32 30.35
C PHE A 22 12.67 -27.82 30.09
N ALA A 23 13.83 -27.33 29.68
CA ALA A 23 13.94 -26.00 29.10
C ALA A 23 13.21 -26.03 27.75
N ALA A 24 11.97 -25.52 27.74
CA ALA A 24 11.30 -25.15 26.50
C ALA A 24 12.19 -24.12 25.80
N HIS A 25 12.84 -24.54 24.72
CA HIS A 25 13.54 -23.61 23.84
C HIS A 25 12.43 -22.82 23.15
N ALA A 26 12.22 -21.58 23.57
CA ALA A 26 11.43 -20.64 22.79
C ALA A 26 12.17 -20.48 21.46
N GLU A 27 11.66 -21.11 20.40
CA GLU A 27 12.12 -20.85 19.04
C GLU A 27 11.98 -19.34 18.81
N THR A 28 13.09 -18.70 18.49
CA THR A 28 13.06 -17.31 18.05
C THR A 28 12.15 -17.27 16.81
N PRO A 29 11.10 -16.42 16.76
CA PRO A 29 10.20 -16.39 15.63
C PRO A 29 11.01 -16.27 14.34
N ALA A 30 10.77 -17.19 13.40
CA ALA A 30 11.42 -17.12 12.10
C ALA A 30 11.14 -15.76 11.48
N ILE A 31 12.20 -15.09 11.06
CA ILE A 31 12.14 -13.79 10.40
C ILE A 31 11.37 -13.97 9.07
N ASP A 32 10.20 -13.32 8.93
CA ASP A 32 9.41 -13.40 7.70
C ASP A 32 10.11 -12.60 6.58
N PRO A 33 10.56 -13.26 5.48
CA PRO A 33 11.25 -12.59 4.40
C PRO A 33 10.39 -11.55 3.67
N LEU A 34 9.06 -11.69 3.69
CA LEU A 34 8.15 -10.79 2.99
C LEU A 34 7.88 -9.48 3.75
N THR A 35 8.28 -9.39 5.02
CA THR A 35 8.09 -8.20 5.86
C THR A 35 9.42 -7.59 6.31
N GLN A 36 10.53 -8.01 5.69
CA GLN A 36 11.84 -7.45 5.99
C GLN A 36 11.93 -5.97 5.63
N PRO A 37 12.36 -5.10 6.57
CA PRO A 37 12.45 -3.69 6.30
C PRO A 37 13.37 -3.39 5.11
N ILE A 38 12.87 -2.61 4.16
CA ILE A 38 13.70 -1.99 3.12
C ILE A 38 14.26 -0.69 3.68
N ALA A 39 15.58 -0.55 3.65
CA ALA A 39 16.27 0.62 4.16
C ALA A 39 16.21 1.76 3.15
N SER A 40 15.35 2.74 3.39
CA SER A 40 15.24 3.97 2.61
C SER A 40 15.40 5.19 3.52
N PRO A 41 16.04 6.28 3.05
CA PRO A 41 16.10 7.54 3.81
C PRO A 41 14.70 8.11 4.11
N TYR A 42 13.69 7.72 3.34
CA TYR A 42 12.30 8.15 3.51
C TYR A 42 11.47 7.19 4.35
N ALA A 43 11.97 5.99 4.66
CA ALA A 43 11.18 4.93 5.32
C ALA A 43 10.57 5.38 6.67
N ALA A 44 11.29 6.17 7.46
CA ALA A 44 10.79 6.69 8.73
C ALA A 44 9.65 7.71 8.53
N GLN A 45 9.71 8.55 7.49
CA GLN A 45 8.67 9.53 7.16
C GLN A 45 7.43 8.84 6.57
N TRP A 46 7.65 7.86 5.70
CA TRP A 46 6.60 7.08 5.07
C TRP A 46 5.86 6.20 6.07
N ASN A 47 6.61 5.49 6.93
CA ASN A 47 6.06 4.57 7.91
C ASN A 47 5.69 5.23 9.25
N ARG A 48 5.43 6.54 9.26
CA ARG A 48 4.94 7.23 10.48
C ARG A 48 3.63 6.58 10.95
N PRO A 49 3.41 6.46 12.26
CA PRO A 49 2.15 5.96 12.80
C PRO A 49 0.96 6.79 12.30
N GLN A 50 -0.16 6.13 12.03
CA GLN A 50 -1.39 6.72 11.54
C GLN A 50 -2.57 5.91 12.08
N GLN A 51 -3.64 6.56 12.51
CA GLN A 51 -4.88 5.85 12.86
C GLN A 51 -5.68 5.52 11.60
N PRO A 52 -6.36 4.36 11.54
CA PRO A 52 -7.29 4.08 10.46
C PRO A 52 -8.51 5.00 10.54
N ALA A 53 -9.17 5.23 9.41
CA ALA A 53 -10.35 6.09 9.36
C ALA A 53 -11.31 5.66 8.25
N ARG A 54 -12.62 5.77 8.51
CA ARG A 54 -13.65 5.72 7.46
C ARG A 54 -13.65 7.06 6.73
N ILE A 55 -13.25 7.08 5.46
CA ILE A 55 -13.19 8.32 4.66
C ILE A 55 -14.59 8.74 4.24
N HIS A 56 -15.34 7.82 3.63
CA HIS A 56 -16.72 8.04 3.21
C HIS A 56 -17.34 6.71 2.80
N GLY A 57 -18.58 6.46 3.22
CA GLY A 57 -19.32 5.28 2.79
C GLY A 57 -18.56 3.99 3.07
N ASP A 58 -18.33 3.20 2.03
CA ASP A 58 -17.66 1.91 2.09
C ASP A 58 -16.12 2.01 2.00
N THR A 59 -15.54 3.23 2.07
CA THR A 59 -14.10 3.49 1.84
C THR A 59 -13.37 3.84 3.12
N TYR A 60 -12.29 3.11 3.41
CA TYR A 60 -11.51 3.22 4.64
C TYR A 60 -10.02 3.40 4.35
N TYR A 61 -9.38 4.30 5.08
CA TYR A 61 -7.93 4.43 5.14
C TYR A 61 -7.37 3.43 6.14
N VAL A 62 -6.45 2.58 5.69
CA VAL A 62 -5.72 1.59 6.52
C VAL A 62 -4.21 1.66 6.32
N GLY A 63 -3.71 2.67 5.59
CA GLY A 63 -2.29 2.89 5.35
C GLY A 63 -1.54 3.47 6.56
N VAL A 64 -0.31 3.91 6.30
CA VAL A 64 0.57 4.57 7.27
C VAL A 64 0.68 6.06 6.95
N GLY A 65 1.36 6.85 7.78
CA GLY A 65 1.28 8.31 7.73
C GLY A 65 1.86 8.97 6.47
N GLY A 66 2.61 8.26 5.64
CA GLY A 66 3.11 8.76 4.36
C GLY A 66 2.85 7.84 3.17
N LEU A 67 2.09 6.74 3.34
CA LEU A 67 1.75 5.83 2.25
C LEU A 67 0.29 5.38 2.43
N SER A 68 -0.53 5.74 1.45
CA SER A 68 -1.94 5.40 1.42
C SER A 68 -2.11 3.91 1.13
N VAL A 69 -2.94 3.27 1.94
CA VAL A 69 -3.52 1.95 1.67
C VAL A 69 -5.00 2.08 1.98
N VAL A 70 -5.85 1.67 1.05
CA VAL A 70 -7.31 1.83 1.17
C VAL A 70 -7.98 0.48 1.18
N LEU A 71 -8.92 0.29 2.11
CA LEU A 71 -9.80 -0.86 2.19
C LEU A 71 -11.20 -0.43 1.74
N ILE A 72 -11.83 -1.25 0.90
CA ILE A 72 -13.18 -1.03 0.38
C ILE A 72 -14.05 -2.20 0.82
N ASP A 73 -15.13 -1.91 1.55
CA ASP A 73 -16.12 -2.91 1.96
C ASP A 73 -17.16 -3.09 0.86
N THR A 74 -17.31 -4.31 0.35
CA THR A 74 -18.30 -4.63 -0.69
C THR A 74 -19.46 -5.45 -0.15
N ARG A 75 -19.50 -5.70 1.17
CA ARG A 75 -20.43 -6.59 1.90
C ARG A 75 -20.32 -8.06 1.53
N GLU A 76 -19.74 -8.38 0.38
CA GLU A 76 -19.43 -9.74 -0.11
C GLU A 76 -17.93 -10.08 -0.04
N GLY A 77 -17.15 -9.19 0.59
CA GLY A 77 -15.71 -9.28 0.73
C GLY A 77 -15.07 -7.91 0.67
N LEU A 78 -13.75 -7.87 0.82
CA LEU A 78 -12.98 -6.62 0.86
C LEU A 78 -12.07 -6.52 -0.36
N ILE A 79 -11.83 -5.29 -0.78
CA ILE A 79 -10.79 -4.96 -1.75
C ILE A 79 -9.77 -4.03 -1.07
N LEU A 80 -8.50 -4.36 -1.17
CA LEU A 80 -7.40 -3.52 -0.70
C LEU A 80 -6.73 -2.84 -1.91
N ILE A 81 -6.32 -1.59 -1.77
CA ILE A 81 -5.50 -0.88 -2.76
C ILE A 81 -4.14 -0.58 -2.12
N ASP A 82 -3.09 -1.08 -2.76
CA ASP A 82 -1.67 -1.10 -2.36
C ASP A 82 -1.37 -1.87 -1.06
N GLY A 83 -0.08 -1.91 -0.70
CA GLY A 83 0.43 -2.61 0.48
C GLY A 83 1.53 -1.87 1.25
N ALA A 84 1.83 -0.63 0.87
CA ALA A 84 2.91 0.18 1.43
C ALA A 84 4.28 -0.56 1.43
N LEU A 85 5.12 -0.31 2.44
CA LEU A 85 6.41 -0.99 2.64
C LEU A 85 6.24 -2.39 3.26
N PRO A 86 7.24 -3.29 3.14
CA PRO A 86 7.21 -4.58 3.85
C PRO A 86 7.03 -4.42 5.37
N GLN A 87 7.71 -3.43 5.97
CA GLN A 87 7.60 -3.09 7.39
C GLN A 87 6.30 -2.36 7.79
N SER A 88 5.44 -2.01 6.83
CA SER A 88 4.13 -1.42 7.09
C SER A 88 3.03 -2.48 7.29
N VAL A 89 3.28 -3.72 6.88
CA VAL A 89 2.28 -4.80 6.86
C VAL A 89 1.64 -5.03 8.24
N ALA A 90 2.43 -4.99 9.32
CA ALA A 90 1.90 -5.17 10.67
C ALA A 90 0.87 -4.09 11.04
N ALA A 91 1.18 -2.82 10.75
CA ALA A 91 0.26 -1.70 11.01
C ALA A 91 -1.00 -1.79 10.15
N ILE A 92 -0.87 -2.12 8.86
CA ILE A 92 -2.04 -2.29 7.97
C ILE A 92 -2.98 -3.37 8.49
N LYS A 93 -2.43 -4.51 8.96
CA LYS A 93 -3.24 -5.59 9.55
C LYS A 93 -3.95 -5.14 10.82
N GLU A 94 -3.24 -4.44 11.69
CA GLU A 94 -3.81 -3.88 12.91
C GLU A 94 -4.95 -2.91 12.59
N HIS A 95 -4.76 -2.00 11.64
CA HIS A 95 -5.78 -1.07 11.16
C HIS A 95 -7.04 -1.76 10.62
N ILE A 96 -6.88 -2.81 9.83
CA ILE A 96 -8.01 -3.61 9.31
C ILE A 96 -8.80 -4.24 10.47
N LEU A 97 -8.10 -4.81 11.46
CA LEU A 97 -8.71 -5.42 12.63
C LEU A 97 -9.40 -4.38 13.54
N GLU A 98 -8.78 -3.21 13.75
CA GLU A 98 -9.32 -2.11 14.54
C GLU A 98 -10.64 -1.59 13.98
N LEU A 99 -10.78 -1.56 12.65
CA LEU A 99 -12.02 -1.20 11.97
C LEU A 99 -13.07 -2.32 11.99
N GLY A 100 -12.77 -3.48 12.58
CA GLY A 100 -13.69 -4.61 12.70
C GLY A 100 -13.72 -5.53 11.49
N PHE A 101 -12.80 -5.36 10.54
CA PHE A 101 -12.66 -6.22 9.37
C PHE A 101 -11.66 -7.36 9.64
N ARG A 102 -11.62 -8.34 8.73
CA ARG A 102 -10.69 -9.47 8.80
C ARG A 102 -9.88 -9.57 7.52
N LEU A 103 -8.63 -9.98 7.63
CA LEU A 103 -7.76 -10.13 6.46
C LEU A 103 -8.29 -11.17 5.47
N GLU A 104 -8.87 -12.26 5.98
CA GLU A 104 -9.37 -13.39 5.17
C GLU A 104 -10.59 -13.00 4.30
N ASP A 105 -11.20 -11.85 4.59
CA ASP A 105 -12.28 -11.30 3.79
C ASP A 105 -11.77 -10.50 2.58
N ILE A 106 -10.48 -10.16 2.52
CA ILE A 106 -9.86 -9.52 1.35
C ILE A 106 -9.83 -10.51 0.19
N LYS A 107 -10.52 -10.16 -0.90
CA LYS A 107 -10.61 -10.99 -2.12
C LYS A 107 -9.65 -10.50 -3.21
N PHE A 108 -9.40 -9.19 -3.24
CA PHE A 108 -8.50 -8.57 -4.20
C PHE A 108 -7.56 -7.56 -3.55
N ILE A 109 -6.32 -7.52 -4.04
CA ILE A 109 -5.36 -6.45 -3.74
C ILE A 109 -5.02 -5.78 -5.07
N LEU A 110 -5.32 -4.49 -5.19
CA LEU A 110 -5.10 -3.71 -6.39
C LEU A 110 -3.79 -2.94 -6.25
N ASN A 111 -2.92 -3.01 -7.25
CA ASN A 111 -1.69 -2.24 -7.25
C ASN A 111 -1.87 -0.92 -8.02
N THR A 112 -1.34 0.17 -7.47
CA THR A 112 -1.14 1.39 -8.24
C THR A 112 0.11 1.31 -9.08
N GLU A 113 1.27 1.11 -8.45
CA GLU A 113 2.56 1.06 -9.12
C GLU A 113 3.58 0.16 -8.41
N ALA A 114 4.48 -0.41 -9.20
CA ALA A 114 5.40 -1.46 -8.80
C ALA A 114 6.70 -0.92 -8.16
N HIS A 115 6.58 0.09 -7.29
CA HIS A 115 7.66 0.58 -6.43
C HIS A 115 7.50 0.04 -5.01
N PHE A 116 8.62 -0.18 -4.31
CA PHE A 116 8.65 -0.92 -3.04
C PHE A 116 7.88 -0.24 -1.90
N ASP A 117 7.65 1.06 -2.00
CA ASP A 117 6.87 1.86 -1.05
C ASP A 117 5.36 1.75 -1.25
N HIS A 118 4.89 1.19 -2.36
CA HIS A 118 3.47 0.88 -2.59
C HIS A 118 3.20 -0.63 -2.66
N SER A 119 4.17 -1.37 -3.17
CA SER A 119 4.06 -2.80 -3.48
C SER A 119 4.76 -3.71 -2.48
N GLY A 120 5.62 -3.17 -1.62
CA GLY A 120 6.50 -3.97 -0.77
C GLY A 120 5.74 -4.89 0.19
N GLY A 121 4.59 -4.45 0.72
CA GLY A 121 3.76 -5.27 1.58
C GLY A 121 2.79 -6.22 0.85
N ILE A 122 2.61 -6.08 -0.47
CA ILE A 122 1.56 -6.82 -1.21
C ILE A 122 1.76 -8.33 -1.13
N ALA A 123 3.00 -8.82 -1.26
CA ALA A 123 3.26 -10.27 -1.21
C ALA A 123 2.85 -10.89 0.13
N ALA A 124 3.16 -10.23 1.25
CA ALA A 124 2.76 -10.68 2.58
C ALA A 124 1.23 -10.60 2.76
N LEU A 125 0.63 -9.48 2.37
CA LEU A 125 -0.83 -9.27 2.48
C LEU A 125 -1.61 -10.28 1.64
N ALA A 126 -1.15 -10.59 0.43
CA ALA A 126 -1.75 -11.61 -0.45
C ALA A 126 -1.63 -13.01 0.16
N ARG A 127 -0.45 -13.39 0.68
CA ARG A 127 -0.24 -14.68 1.37
C ARG A 127 -1.19 -14.84 2.55
N ASP A 128 -1.33 -13.79 3.35
CA ASP A 128 -2.05 -13.86 4.62
C ASP A 128 -3.57 -13.77 4.47
N SER A 129 -4.06 -13.15 3.38
CA SER A 129 -5.49 -13.07 3.06
C SER A 129 -5.98 -14.15 2.10
N GLY A 130 -5.09 -14.68 1.24
CA GLY A 130 -5.46 -15.49 0.08
C GLY A 130 -6.02 -14.67 -1.09
N ALA A 131 -5.91 -13.34 -1.06
CA ALA A 131 -6.44 -12.44 -2.09
C ALA A 131 -5.71 -12.60 -3.43
N GLN A 132 -6.44 -12.38 -4.53
CA GLN A 132 -5.84 -12.27 -5.86
C GLN A 132 -5.29 -10.85 -6.06
N VAL A 133 -4.00 -10.73 -6.39
CA VAL A 133 -3.38 -9.45 -6.73
C VAL A 133 -3.75 -9.07 -8.16
N VAL A 134 -4.11 -7.81 -8.39
CA VAL A 134 -4.51 -7.27 -9.70
C VAL A 134 -3.66 -6.05 -10.04
N ALA A 135 -3.10 -6.02 -11.26
CA ALA A 135 -2.29 -4.91 -11.76
C ALA A 135 -2.40 -4.80 -13.29
N SER A 136 -1.94 -3.68 -13.85
CA SER A 136 -1.72 -3.59 -15.31
C SER A 136 -0.72 -4.67 -15.78
N PRO A 137 -0.65 -5.04 -17.07
CA PRO A 137 0.33 -6.00 -17.57
C PRO A 137 1.78 -5.66 -17.22
N LEU A 138 2.17 -4.39 -17.33
CA LEU A 138 3.53 -3.94 -16.96
C LEU A 138 3.75 -3.92 -15.45
N GLY A 139 2.72 -3.53 -14.66
CA GLY A 139 2.77 -3.64 -13.21
C GLY A 139 2.90 -5.09 -12.74
N ALA A 140 2.12 -6.00 -13.33
CA ALA A 140 2.17 -7.44 -13.06
C ALA A 140 3.54 -8.03 -13.41
N GLN A 141 4.17 -7.60 -14.50
CA GLN A 141 5.52 -8.02 -14.85
C GLN A 141 6.54 -7.62 -13.78
N ALA A 142 6.51 -6.37 -13.31
CA ALA A 142 7.40 -5.88 -12.26
C ALA A 142 7.14 -6.56 -10.90
N LEU A 143 5.87 -6.72 -10.52
CA LEU A 143 5.46 -7.43 -9.30
C LEU A 143 5.95 -8.88 -9.29
N ARG A 144 5.80 -9.61 -10.39
CA ARG A 144 6.31 -10.99 -10.52
C ARG A 144 7.83 -11.06 -10.45
N ALA A 145 8.53 -10.05 -10.97
CA ALA A 145 9.99 -9.97 -10.93
C ALA A 145 10.52 -9.59 -9.53
N GLY A 146 9.72 -8.90 -8.70
CA GLY A 146 10.19 -8.30 -7.45
C GLY A 146 11.12 -7.10 -7.68
N SER A 147 11.05 -6.48 -8.86
CA SER A 147 11.88 -5.34 -9.23
C SER A 147 11.21 -4.51 -10.32
N VAL A 148 11.59 -3.24 -10.44
CA VAL A 148 11.13 -2.38 -11.53
C VAL A 148 11.60 -2.87 -12.90
N LEU A 149 10.89 -2.47 -13.95
CA LEU A 149 11.28 -2.76 -15.33
C LEU A 149 12.46 -1.88 -15.76
N ALA A 150 13.24 -2.31 -16.75
CA ALA A 150 14.36 -1.52 -17.27
C ALA A 150 13.95 -0.15 -17.87
N MET A 151 12.68 -0.02 -18.28
CA MET A 151 12.10 1.23 -18.80
C MET A 151 11.51 2.11 -17.68
N ASP A 152 11.59 1.70 -16.42
CA ASP A 152 11.13 2.50 -15.29
C ASP A 152 12.06 3.71 -15.11
N PRO A 153 11.52 4.93 -14.90
CA PRO A 153 12.33 6.12 -14.68
C PRO A 153 13.33 5.99 -13.53
N GLN A 154 13.07 5.16 -12.52
CA GLN A 154 13.95 4.95 -11.36
C GLN A 154 14.76 3.65 -11.44
N ALA A 155 14.78 2.97 -12.59
CA ALA A 155 15.57 1.76 -12.79
C ALA A 155 17.05 1.99 -12.45
N GLY A 156 17.62 1.09 -11.63
CA GLY A 156 19.03 1.15 -11.21
C GLY A 156 19.30 1.94 -9.93
N GLU A 157 18.36 2.76 -9.47
CA GLU A 157 18.48 3.53 -8.21
C GLU A 157 17.46 3.13 -7.14
N ILE A 158 16.47 2.32 -7.51
CA ILE A 158 15.40 1.87 -6.61
C ILE A 158 15.64 0.44 -6.10
N ASP A 159 15.39 0.22 -4.80
CA ASP A 159 15.50 -1.08 -4.18
C ASP A 159 14.43 -2.07 -4.71
N PRO A 160 14.74 -3.39 -4.73
CA PRO A 160 13.76 -4.41 -5.07
C PRO A 160 12.67 -4.53 -4.01
N MET A 161 11.60 -5.23 -4.36
CA MET A 161 10.46 -5.53 -3.50
C MET A 161 10.20 -7.04 -3.47
N PRO A 162 9.52 -7.57 -2.42
CA PRO A 162 9.09 -8.96 -2.43
C PRO A 162 8.24 -9.28 -3.68
N ALA A 163 8.61 -10.34 -4.40
CA ALA A 163 7.91 -10.75 -5.61
C ALA A 163 6.51 -11.29 -5.30
N VAL A 164 5.57 -11.04 -6.20
CA VAL A 164 4.21 -11.58 -6.17
C VAL A 164 4.04 -12.56 -7.31
N GLU A 165 4.00 -13.85 -7.00
CA GLU A 165 3.97 -14.91 -8.02
C GLU A 165 2.72 -14.86 -8.91
N ASN A 166 1.55 -14.70 -8.29
CA ASN A 166 0.25 -14.78 -8.97
C ASN A 166 -0.42 -13.40 -9.03
N VAL A 167 -0.24 -12.73 -10.17
CA VAL A 167 -0.88 -11.44 -10.46
C VAL A 167 -1.84 -11.61 -11.63
N ARG A 168 -3.10 -11.22 -11.44
CA ARG A 168 -4.08 -11.05 -12.51
C ARG A 168 -3.83 -9.73 -13.22
N GLU A 169 -3.80 -9.78 -14.54
CA GLU A 169 -3.68 -8.59 -15.37
C GLU A 169 -5.06 -7.98 -15.62
N ILE A 170 -5.15 -6.66 -15.63
CA ILE A 170 -6.36 -5.88 -15.93
C ILE A 170 -6.07 -4.83 -17.00
N ALA A 171 -6.95 -4.69 -17.98
CA ALA A 171 -6.80 -3.69 -19.05
C ALA A 171 -7.25 -2.28 -18.61
N ASP A 172 -6.81 -1.24 -19.32
CA ASP A 172 -7.31 0.12 -19.10
C ASP A 172 -8.83 0.20 -19.34
N GLY A 173 -9.55 0.79 -18.40
CA GLY A 173 -11.01 0.88 -18.42
C GLY A 173 -11.75 -0.42 -18.10
N GLU A 174 -11.05 -1.54 -17.90
CA GLU A 174 -11.67 -2.78 -17.42
C GLU A 174 -12.13 -2.61 -15.96
N THR A 175 -13.22 -3.30 -15.62
CA THR A 175 -13.81 -3.27 -14.29
C THR A 175 -13.57 -4.56 -13.52
N LEU A 176 -13.36 -4.40 -12.23
CA LEU A 176 -13.40 -5.46 -11.23
C LEU A 176 -14.67 -5.29 -10.39
N GLN A 177 -15.53 -6.30 -10.41
CA GLN A 177 -16.75 -6.33 -9.60
C GLN A 177 -16.58 -7.27 -8.42
N LEU A 178 -16.96 -6.82 -7.23
CA LEU A 178 -17.20 -7.66 -6.06
C LEU A 178 -18.42 -7.12 -5.33
N GLY A 179 -19.43 -7.96 -5.08
CA GLY A 179 -20.72 -7.52 -4.57
C GLY A 179 -21.36 -6.45 -5.45
N ASP A 180 -21.78 -5.35 -4.86
CA ASP A 180 -22.35 -4.17 -5.54
C ASP A 180 -21.30 -3.09 -5.90
N VAL A 181 -20.03 -3.30 -5.56
CA VAL A 181 -18.95 -2.35 -5.84
C VAL A 181 -18.25 -2.69 -7.16
N THR A 182 -18.30 -1.74 -8.09
CA THR A 182 -17.51 -1.76 -9.34
C THR A 182 -16.29 -0.85 -9.20
N ILE A 183 -15.09 -1.41 -9.32
CA ILE A 183 -13.85 -0.63 -9.41
C ILE A 183 -13.36 -0.65 -10.86
N THR A 184 -12.98 0.50 -11.40
CA THR A 184 -12.44 0.62 -12.77
C THR A 184 -10.95 0.93 -12.74
N ALA A 185 -10.16 0.19 -13.51
CA ALA A 185 -8.75 0.52 -13.75
C ALA A 185 -8.63 1.73 -14.68
N ARG A 186 -7.78 2.69 -14.34
CA ARG A 186 -7.45 3.87 -15.16
C ARG A 186 -5.94 3.96 -15.28
N TYR A 187 -5.42 3.64 -16.45
CA TYR A 187 -3.97 3.68 -16.65
C TYR A 187 -3.47 5.12 -16.54
N THR A 188 -2.45 5.30 -15.71
CA THR A 188 -1.80 6.59 -15.48
C THR A 188 -0.29 6.47 -15.56
N PRO A 189 0.27 5.95 -16.67
CA PRO A 189 1.71 5.74 -16.80
C PRO A 189 2.49 7.05 -16.84
N GLY A 190 3.73 7.00 -16.36
CA GLY A 190 4.70 8.08 -16.46
C GLY A 190 5.61 8.19 -15.23
N HIS A 191 5.06 8.03 -14.02
CA HIS A 191 5.89 7.76 -12.84
C HIS A 191 6.49 6.36 -12.93
N THR A 192 5.64 5.36 -13.22
CA THR A 192 6.06 4.05 -13.71
C THR A 192 5.36 3.72 -15.02
N PRO A 193 5.88 2.78 -15.83
CA PRO A 193 5.22 2.31 -17.05
C PRO A 193 3.88 1.61 -16.78
N GLY A 194 3.74 0.98 -15.61
CA GLY A 194 2.57 0.20 -15.22
C GLY A 194 1.57 0.93 -14.31
N SER A 195 1.81 2.20 -13.99
CA SER A 195 1.02 2.94 -13.00
C SER A 195 -0.48 2.95 -13.38
N THR A 196 -1.32 2.59 -12.41
CA THR A 196 -2.77 2.45 -12.54
C THR A 196 -3.46 3.18 -11.39
N SER A 197 -4.30 4.15 -11.72
CA SER A 197 -5.24 4.74 -10.77
C SER A 197 -6.55 3.95 -10.76
N TRP A 198 -7.30 4.03 -9.67
CA TRP A 198 -8.52 3.25 -9.48
C TRP A 198 -9.70 4.15 -9.15
N THR A 199 -10.85 3.90 -9.78
CA THR A 199 -12.06 4.71 -9.56
C THR A 199 -13.25 3.83 -9.18
N TRP A 200 -14.03 4.25 -8.19
CA TRP A 200 -15.26 3.58 -7.77
C TRP A 200 -16.26 4.59 -7.19
N VAL A 201 -17.46 4.12 -6.86
CA VAL A 201 -18.47 4.90 -6.16
C VAL A 201 -18.64 4.33 -4.76
N SER A 202 -18.48 5.19 -3.75
CA SER A 202 -18.68 4.86 -2.34
C SER A 202 -19.94 5.54 -1.84
N CYS A 203 -20.77 4.85 -1.05
CA CYS A 203 -22.06 5.39 -0.59
C CYS A 203 -22.23 5.22 0.93
N GLU A 204 -22.89 6.18 1.59
CA GLU A 204 -23.16 6.11 3.04
C GLU A 204 -24.30 5.16 3.42
N ASP A 205 -25.23 4.94 2.49
CA ASP A 205 -26.44 4.17 2.72
C ASP A 205 -26.53 2.92 1.83
N ALA A 206 -27.28 1.93 2.31
CA ALA A 206 -27.42 0.64 1.63
C ALA A 206 -28.24 0.76 0.34
N GLU A 207 -29.13 1.76 0.27
CA GLU A 207 -29.95 2.14 -0.88
C GLU A 207 -29.14 2.88 -1.97
N ARG A 208 -27.88 3.20 -1.69
CA ARG A 208 -26.93 3.93 -2.53
C ARG A 208 -27.47 5.29 -3.02
N THR A 209 -28.02 6.09 -2.10
CA THR A 209 -28.60 7.42 -2.42
C THR A 209 -27.69 8.61 -2.11
N ASP A 210 -26.81 8.49 -1.11
CA ASP A 210 -25.72 9.43 -0.82
C ASP A 210 -24.39 8.80 -1.22
N CYS A 211 -23.89 9.18 -2.41
CA CYS A 211 -22.74 8.54 -3.04
C CYS A 211 -21.76 9.57 -3.61
N LEU A 212 -20.47 9.25 -3.51
CA LEU A 212 -19.38 10.05 -4.07
C LEU A 212 -18.50 9.21 -5.00
N ASN A 213 -17.99 9.87 -6.06
CA ASN A 213 -16.97 9.31 -6.93
C ASN A 213 -15.61 9.40 -6.24
N VAL A 214 -15.00 8.25 -5.96
CA VAL A 214 -13.70 8.15 -5.31
C VAL A 214 -12.63 7.79 -6.33
N VAL A 215 -11.49 8.47 -6.24
CA VAL A 215 -10.29 8.18 -7.03
C VAL A 215 -9.15 7.85 -6.07
N PHE A 216 -8.58 6.65 -6.22
CA PHE A 216 -7.23 6.36 -5.72
C PHE A 216 -6.24 6.69 -6.84
N GLY A 217 -5.52 7.80 -6.69
CA GLY A 217 -4.56 8.28 -7.68
C GLY A 217 -3.18 7.67 -7.47
N ALA A 218 -2.66 6.96 -8.48
CA ALA A 218 -1.25 6.59 -8.55
C ALA A 218 -0.36 7.84 -8.62
N SER A 219 0.95 7.69 -8.40
CA SER A 219 1.87 8.81 -8.47
C SER A 219 1.93 9.39 -9.88
N LEU A 220 1.83 10.73 -9.97
CA LEU A 220 2.03 11.50 -11.20
C LEU A 220 3.35 12.29 -11.17
N THR A 221 4.27 11.96 -10.27
CA THR A 221 5.51 12.71 -10.09
C THR A 221 6.57 12.29 -11.13
N PRO A 222 7.31 13.23 -11.74
CA PRO A 222 8.38 12.93 -12.70
C PRO A 222 9.74 12.72 -12.01
N VAL A 223 9.74 11.89 -10.95
CA VAL A 223 10.96 11.46 -10.25
C VAL A 223 11.61 10.34 -11.07
N ALA A 224 12.92 10.41 -11.25
CA ALA A 224 13.68 9.43 -12.00
C ALA A 224 15.12 9.41 -11.52
N ALA A 225 15.85 8.36 -11.88
CA ALA A 225 17.29 8.24 -11.72
C ALA A 225 18.04 9.38 -12.43
N ASP A 226 19.29 9.62 -12.03
CA ASP A 226 20.11 10.72 -12.55
C ASP A 226 20.42 10.57 -14.05
N ASP A 227 20.48 9.34 -14.56
CA ASP A 227 20.77 9.01 -15.96
C ASP A 227 19.52 8.83 -16.84
N PHE A 228 18.33 9.03 -16.28
CA PHE A 228 17.08 8.97 -17.02
C PHE A 228 16.65 10.35 -17.54
N HIS A 229 16.15 10.41 -18.78
CA HIS A 229 15.67 11.64 -19.40
C HIS A 229 14.24 11.49 -19.92
N TYR A 230 13.30 12.26 -19.36
CA TYR A 230 11.91 12.26 -19.83
C TYR A 230 11.79 12.80 -21.25
N LEU A 231 12.64 13.76 -21.65
CA LEU A 231 12.74 14.26 -23.03
C LEU A 231 13.26 13.22 -24.04
N GLY A 232 13.61 12.02 -23.57
CA GLY A 232 14.23 10.98 -24.37
C GLY A 232 15.75 11.16 -24.48
N ASP A 233 16.40 10.09 -24.94
CA ASP A 233 17.82 10.02 -25.25
C ASP A 233 18.01 9.11 -26.48
N GLU A 234 19.23 8.67 -26.77
CA GLU A 234 19.48 7.74 -27.89
C GLU A 234 18.82 6.36 -27.69
N ARG A 235 18.42 6.03 -26.45
CA ARG A 235 17.87 4.73 -26.05
C ARG A 235 16.36 4.76 -25.83
N HIS A 236 15.78 5.94 -25.57
CA HIS A 236 14.38 6.10 -25.16
C HIS A 236 13.69 7.26 -25.89
N ALA A 237 12.41 7.06 -26.20
CA ALA A 237 11.57 8.11 -26.78
C ALA A 237 11.22 9.20 -25.77
N ASP A 238 10.88 10.41 -26.26
CA ASP A 238 10.33 11.48 -25.44
C ASP A 238 8.98 11.06 -24.83
N LEU A 239 8.95 10.92 -23.50
CA LEU A 239 7.78 10.53 -22.72
C LEU A 239 6.92 11.73 -22.31
N THR A 240 7.43 12.96 -22.46
CA THR A 240 6.78 14.16 -21.92
C THR A 240 5.38 14.43 -22.50
N PRO A 241 5.09 14.23 -23.80
CA PRO A 241 3.75 14.47 -24.33
C PRO A 241 2.74 13.46 -23.80
N ALA A 242 3.16 12.19 -23.70
CA ALA A 242 2.31 11.11 -23.20
C ALA A 242 2.02 11.30 -21.71
N PHE A 243 3.04 11.60 -20.89
CA PHE A 243 2.85 11.79 -19.46
C PHE A 243 1.98 13.02 -19.16
N ARG A 244 2.16 14.12 -19.91
CA ARG A 244 1.26 15.28 -19.78
C ARG A 244 -0.17 14.91 -20.13
N ARG A 245 -0.38 14.13 -21.19
CA ARG A 245 -1.73 13.72 -21.59
C ARG A 245 -2.42 12.89 -20.50
N VAL A 246 -1.68 11.99 -19.84
CA VAL A 246 -2.15 11.23 -18.68
C VAL A 246 -2.64 12.16 -17.57
N MET A 247 -1.86 13.18 -17.20
CA MET A 247 -2.26 14.14 -16.16
C MET A 247 -3.53 14.93 -16.57
N GLN A 248 -3.62 15.33 -17.84
CA GLN A 248 -4.79 16.04 -18.36
C GLN A 248 -6.05 15.19 -18.40
N ASP A 249 -5.93 13.88 -18.61
CA ASP A 249 -7.08 12.97 -18.59
C ASP A 249 -7.45 12.60 -17.14
N PHE A 250 -6.46 12.43 -16.25
CA PHE A 250 -6.70 12.29 -14.81
C PHE A 250 -7.48 13.48 -14.23
N ALA A 251 -7.15 14.71 -14.66
CA ALA A 251 -7.83 15.93 -14.23
C ALA A 251 -9.33 15.98 -14.58
N LYS A 252 -9.80 15.14 -15.52
CA LYS A 252 -11.18 15.09 -16.00
C LYS A 252 -12.00 13.95 -15.39
N LEU A 253 -11.39 13.11 -14.54
CA LEU A 253 -12.10 12.05 -13.85
C LEU A 253 -13.21 12.64 -12.97
N PRO A 254 -14.41 12.01 -12.91
CA PRO A 254 -15.36 12.28 -11.83
C PRO A 254 -14.67 12.01 -10.49
N CYS A 255 -14.52 13.04 -9.67
CA CYS A 255 -13.61 13.02 -8.53
C CYS A 255 -14.16 13.92 -7.43
N ASP A 256 -15.02 13.35 -6.60
CA ASP A 256 -15.52 14.00 -5.39
C ASP A 256 -14.53 13.82 -4.23
N VAL A 257 -13.84 12.68 -4.20
CA VAL A 257 -12.81 12.34 -3.21
C VAL A 257 -11.56 11.83 -3.91
N LEU A 258 -10.40 12.42 -3.61
CA LEU A 258 -9.08 11.94 -4.05
C LEU A 258 -8.25 11.44 -2.87
N ILE A 259 -7.76 10.21 -3.00
CA ILE A 259 -6.74 9.62 -2.14
C ILE A 259 -5.53 9.36 -3.04
N SER A 260 -4.41 10.04 -2.82
CA SER A 260 -3.19 9.80 -3.61
C SER A 260 -2.27 8.80 -2.91
N ALA A 261 -1.51 8.02 -3.69
CA ALA A 261 -0.62 6.97 -3.18
C ALA A 261 0.32 7.48 -2.07
N HIS A 262 0.89 8.67 -2.26
CA HIS A 262 1.52 9.47 -1.20
C HIS A 262 0.54 10.56 -0.73
N PRO A 263 -0.05 10.47 0.48
CA PRO A 263 -1.16 11.32 0.89
C PRO A 263 -0.81 12.82 0.90
N ASP A 264 0.41 13.21 1.23
CA ASP A 264 0.86 14.61 1.23
C ASP A 264 0.89 15.23 -0.19
N HIS A 265 0.96 14.41 -1.24
CA HIS A 265 0.95 14.93 -2.61
C HIS A 265 -0.39 15.57 -2.99
N SER A 266 -1.52 15.08 -2.45
CA SER A 266 -2.85 15.70 -2.57
C SER A 266 -3.31 16.46 -1.32
N GLY A 267 -2.46 16.56 -0.30
CA GLY A 267 -2.82 17.12 1.02
C GLY A 267 -3.75 16.23 1.85
N GLY A 268 -3.86 14.96 1.46
CA GLY A 268 -4.61 13.90 2.14
C GLY A 268 -4.13 13.62 3.55
N ASP A 269 -2.84 13.85 3.84
CA ASP A 269 -2.28 13.76 5.19
C ASP A 269 -2.96 14.74 6.17
N ARG A 270 -3.10 16.01 5.76
CA ARG A 270 -3.82 17.02 6.55
C ARG A 270 -5.32 16.76 6.59
N LYS A 271 -5.91 16.33 5.47
CA LYS A 271 -7.35 15.98 5.40
C LYS A 271 -7.66 14.81 6.34
N LEU A 272 -6.77 13.83 6.46
CA LEU A 272 -6.91 12.70 7.37
C LEU A 272 -6.84 13.14 8.84
N THR A 273 -5.90 14.01 9.19
CA THR A 273 -5.87 14.62 10.54
C THR A 273 -7.19 15.35 10.85
N GLN A 274 -7.65 16.21 9.94
CA GLN A 274 -8.90 16.95 10.10
C GLN A 274 -10.12 16.02 10.23
N LEU A 275 -10.16 14.94 9.45
CA LEU A 275 -11.23 13.95 9.52
C LEU A 275 -11.27 13.27 10.90
N LEU A 276 -10.12 12.85 11.41
CA LEU A 276 -9.99 12.24 12.74
C LEU A 276 -10.32 13.22 13.88
N GLU A 277 -10.09 14.52 13.68
CA GLU A 277 -10.51 15.59 14.59
C GLU A 277 -12.01 15.92 14.50
N GLY A 278 -12.75 15.27 13.60
CA GLY A 278 -14.19 15.46 13.43
C GLY A 278 -14.59 16.73 12.68
N VAL A 279 -13.70 17.26 11.84
CA VAL A 279 -13.99 18.45 11.01
C VAL A 279 -15.14 18.17 10.04
N THR A 280 -16.13 19.07 10.01
CA THR A 280 -17.27 19.03 9.08
C THR A 280 -17.39 20.34 8.27
N PRO A 281 -17.74 20.28 6.97
CA PRO A 281 -18.01 19.08 6.17
C PRO A 281 -16.75 18.22 5.98
N ASN A 282 -16.94 16.96 5.57
CA ASN A 282 -15.85 15.99 5.40
C ASN A 282 -14.71 16.59 4.54
N PRO A 283 -13.47 16.69 5.07
CA PRO A 283 -12.36 17.39 4.40
C PRO A 283 -11.86 16.70 3.13
N PHE A 284 -12.25 15.45 2.89
CA PHE A 284 -11.93 14.74 1.65
C PHE A 284 -12.81 15.13 0.46
N ILE A 285 -14.00 15.69 0.71
CA ILE A 285 -14.94 16.09 -0.34
C ILE A 285 -14.45 17.38 -1.00
N ASP A 286 -13.92 17.24 -2.20
CA ASP A 286 -13.32 18.32 -2.97
C ASP A 286 -13.33 17.96 -4.47
N ALA A 287 -14.34 18.48 -5.18
CA ALA A 287 -14.53 18.24 -6.61
C ALA A 287 -13.38 18.75 -7.50
N GLN A 288 -12.43 19.52 -6.95
CA GLN A 288 -11.26 20.02 -7.65
C GLN A 288 -9.98 19.24 -7.28
N ALA A 289 -10.07 18.20 -6.44
CA ALA A 289 -8.88 17.52 -5.93
C ALA A 289 -8.06 16.86 -7.05
N CYS A 290 -8.70 16.15 -7.98
CA CYS A 290 -8.00 15.50 -9.10
C CYS A 290 -7.37 16.51 -10.07
N SER A 291 -8.08 17.59 -10.42
CA SER A 291 -7.55 18.63 -11.32
C SER A 291 -6.40 19.41 -10.68
N SER A 292 -6.51 19.72 -9.38
CA SER A 292 -5.43 20.36 -8.62
C SER A 292 -4.19 19.47 -8.50
N TYR A 293 -4.39 18.17 -8.23
CA TYR A 293 -3.32 17.18 -8.16
C TYR A 293 -2.59 17.02 -9.51
N ALA A 294 -3.34 16.92 -10.61
CA ALA A 294 -2.78 16.86 -11.95
C ALA A 294 -1.99 18.12 -12.29
N ALA A 295 -2.56 19.32 -12.08
CA ALA A 295 -1.89 20.59 -12.38
C ALA A 295 -0.59 20.77 -11.59
N LYS A 296 -0.56 20.38 -10.30
CA LYS A 296 0.66 20.39 -9.48
C LYS A 296 1.76 19.51 -10.07
N ASN A 297 1.40 18.34 -10.62
CA ASN A 297 2.36 17.42 -11.20
C ASN A 297 2.75 17.79 -12.64
N GLU A 298 1.88 18.43 -13.42
CA GLU A 298 2.26 19.05 -14.71
C GLU A 298 3.34 20.11 -14.50
N ALA A 299 3.21 20.94 -13.46
CA ALA A 299 4.24 21.93 -13.13
C ALA A 299 5.58 21.29 -12.72
N LYS A 300 5.56 20.13 -12.05
CA LYS A 300 6.77 19.35 -11.77
C LYS A 300 7.39 18.79 -13.05
N LEU A 301 6.57 18.34 -14.00
CA LEU A 301 7.04 17.86 -15.30
C LEU A 301 7.67 19.00 -16.11
N ASP A 302 7.08 20.18 -16.10
CA ASP A 302 7.66 21.40 -16.71
C ASP A 302 9.04 21.73 -16.11
N ALA A 303 9.16 21.67 -14.78
CA ALA A 303 10.43 21.90 -14.10
C ALA A 303 11.49 20.84 -14.47
N ARG A 304 11.09 19.57 -14.58
CA ARG A 304 11.95 18.47 -15.02
C ARG A 304 12.45 18.69 -16.45
N ILE A 305 11.56 19.01 -17.37
CA ILE A 305 11.88 19.33 -18.77
C ILE A 305 12.87 20.50 -18.86
N ALA A 306 12.65 21.56 -18.08
CA ALA A 306 13.54 22.71 -18.05
C ALA A 306 14.95 22.34 -17.55
N LYS A 307 15.05 21.50 -16.51
CA LYS A 307 16.33 20.98 -15.98
C LYS A 307 17.07 20.17 -17.04
N GLU A 308 16.39 19.25 -17.74
CA GLU A 308 17.00 18.41 -18.78
C GLU A 308 17.49 19.24 -19.97
N LYS A 309 16.69 20.20 -20.46
CA LYS A 309 17.11 21.13 -21.53
C LYS A 309 18.35 21.92 -21.15
N ALA A 310 18.43 22.42 -19.92
CA ALA A 310 19.59 23.16 -19.44
C ALA A 310 20.85 22.30 -19.32
N ALA A 311 20.70 21.01 -18.98
CA ALA A 311 21.81 20.07 -18.94
C ALA A 311 22.35 19.74 -20.35
N ALA A 312 21.47 19.59 -21.35
CA ALA A 312 21.86 19.31 -22.74
C ALA A 312 22.61 20.45 -23.44
N THR A 313 22.54 21.68 -22.89
CA THR A 313 23.25 22.86 -23.43
C THR A 313 24.64 23.09 -22.82
N LYS A 314 25.08 22.26 -21.88
CA LYS A 314 26.40 22.33 -21.25
C LYS A 314 27.36 21.31 -21.86
#